data_AF-A0A3R9U569-F1
#
_entry.id   AF-A0A3R9U569-F1
#
_cell.length_a   1.000
_cell.length_b   1.000
_cell.length_c   1.000
_cell.angle_alpha   90.00
_cell.angle_beta   90.00
_cell.angle_gamma   90.00
#
_symmetry.space_group_name_H-M   'P 1'
#
loop_
_entity.id
_entity.type
_entity.pdbx_description
1 polymer ?
#
loop_
_entity_poly.entity_id
_entity_poly.type
_entity_poly.pdbx_seq_one_letter_code
_entity_poly.pdbx_strand_id
1 'polypeptide(L)'
;MKLSTAGDPVMTQEDTKVEVGLDLKAGTLVLIQDGKGLTPHHAVVQFAAPDGRPWMAQQVTLTGAGPDGTSGSLVVDLLNDACDGPRDGIPDAIWRVVTLAATSAGDVGITYAPPAP
;
A
#
# COMPACT_ATOMS: atom_id res chain seq x y z
N MET A 1 27.06 -17.91 -5.71
CA MET A 1 26.76 -16.94 -6.81
C MET A 1 27.72 -15.77 -6.64
N LYS A 2 28.46 -15.36 -7.69
CA LYS A 2 29.43 -14.24 -7.60
C LYS A 2 28.83 -13.05 -8.34
N LEU A 3 28.43 -12.03 -7.60
CA LEU A 3 27.90 -10.77 -8.14
C LEU A 3 29.08 -9.85 -8.47
N SER A 4 29.06 -9.23 -9.66
CA SER A 4 29.95 -8.15 -10.05
C SER A 4 29.15 -7.04 -10.71
N THR A 5 29.40 -5.80 -10.34
CA THR A 5 28.74 -4.61 -10.88
C THR A 5 29.72 -3.82 -11.75
N ALA A 6 29.20 -3.12 -12.76
CA ALA A 6 29.95 -2.17 -13.56
C ALA A 6 29.13 -0.89 -13.70
N GLY A 7 29.73 0.26 -13.37
CA GLY A 7 29.06 1.57 -13.32
C GLY A 7 28.51 1.93 -11.94
N ASP A 8 28.24 3.22 -11.76
CA ASP A 8 27.62 3.78 -10.57
C ASP A 8 26.12 4.02 -10.80
N PRO A 9 25.27 3.81 -9.79
CA PRO A 9 23.85 4.16 -9.90
C PRO A 9 23.69 5.67 -10.08
N VAL A 10 23.08 6.08 -11.19
CA VAL A 10 22.69 7.46 -11.45
C VAL A 10 21.26 7.66 -10.95
N MET A 11 21.07 8.53 -9.96
CA MET A 11 19.75 8.88 -9.45
C MET A 11 19.17 10.02 -10.29
N THR A 12 18.08 9.77 -11.01
CA THR A 12 17.24 10.82 -11.59
C THR A 12 16.15 11.16 -10.58
N GLN A 13 15.92 12.46 -10.34
CA GLN A 13 14.93 12.92 -9.37
C GLN A 13 13.51 12.79 -9.97
N GLU A 14 12.99 11.57 -9.96
CA GLU A 14 11.56 11.30 -10.03
C GLU A 14 11.00 11.21 -8.59
N ASP A 15 9.69 11.37 -8.41
CA ASP A 15 9.06 11.29 -7.08
C ASP A 15 9.52 10.05 -6.32
N THR A 16 9.94 10.22 -5.06
CA THR A 16 10.37 9.08 -4.26
C THR A 16 9.15 8.23 -3.93
N LYS A 17 9.17 6.97 -4.37
CA LYS A 17 8.12 5.97 -4.13
C LYS A 17 8.68 4.82 -3.31
N VAL A 18 7.90 4.38 -2.32
CA VAL A 18 8.23 3.21 -1.49
C VAL A 18 7.02 2.29 -1.44
N GLU A 19 7.27 1.01 -1.65
CA GLU A 19 6.27 -0.03 -1.54
C GLU A 19 6.57 -0.89 -0.33
N VAL A 20 5.57 -1.08 0.52
CA VAL A 20 5.69 -1.84 1.76
C VAL A 20 4.76 -3.05 1.67
N GLY A 21 5.36 -4.24 1.64
CA GLY A 21 4.66 -5.50 1.67
C GLY A 21 4.33 -5.92 3.10
N LEU A 22 3.13 -6.45 3.29
CA LEU A 22 2.65 -7.02 4.55
C LEU A 22 2.06 -8.40 4.29
N ASP A 23 2.53 -9.40 5.03
CA ASP A 23 1.86 -10.68 5.12
C ASP A 23 0.71 -10.60 6.11
N LEU A 24 -0.49 -10.92 5.62
CA LEU A 24 -1.71 -10.92 6.41
C LEU A 24 -2.07 -12.36 6.75
N LYS A 25 -2.37 -12.62 8.02
CA LYS A 25 -2.91 -13.92 8.41
C LYS A 25 -4.27 -14.11 7.74
N ALA A 26 -4.42 -15.17 6.95
CA ALA A 26 -5.66 -15.47 6.26
C ALA A 26 -6.86 -15.50 7.24
N GLY A 27 -7.97 -14.88 6.84
CA GLY A 27 -9.21 -14.81 7.61
C GLY A 27 -9.28 -13.70 8.65
N THR A 28 -8.23 -12.89 8.86
CA THR A 28 -8.31 -11.70 9.73
C THR A 28 -8.97 -10.51 9.05
N LEU A 29 -9.01 -10.51 7.72
CA LEU A 29 -9.67 -9.52 6.88
C LEU A 29 -10.48 -10.23 5.81
N VAL A 30 -11.72 -9.78 5.63
CA VAL A 30 -12.59 -10.18 4.51
C VAL A 30 -13.10 -8.90 3.88
N LEU A 31 -12.87 -8.76 2.58
CA LEU A 31 -13.31 -7.62 1.79
C LEU A 31 -14.45 -8.07 0.88
N ILE A 32 -15.48 -7.24 0.76
CA ILE A 32 -16.62 -7.51 -0.11
C ILE A 32 -16.69 -6.39 -1.13
N GLN A 33 -16.46 -6.73 -2.40
CA GLN A 33 -16.63 -5.80 -3.52
C GLN A 33 -17.66 -6.38 -4.48
N ASP A 34 -18.71 -5.62 -4.80
CA ASP A 34 -19.78 -6.03 -5.71
C ASP A 34 -20.37 -7.42 -5.36
N GLY A 35 -20.50 -7.71 -4.06
CA GLY A 35 -21.01 -8.98 -3.54
C GLY A 35 -20.02 -10.15 -3.60
N LYS A 36 -18.79 -9.94 -4.08
CA LYS A 36 -17.73 -10.95 -4.10
C LYS A 36 -16.77 -10.74 -2.93
N GLY A 37 -16.56 -11.81 -2.17
CA GLY A 37 -15.62 -11.83 -1.06
C GLY A 37 -14.18 -12.06 -1.52
N LEU A 38 -13.23 -11.37 -0.91
CA LEU A 38 -11.80 -11.65 -0.98
C LEU A 38 -11.28 -11.82 0.44
N THR A 39 -10.49 -12.86 0.67
CA THR A 39 -9.74 -13.04 1.93
C THR A 39 -8.26 -12.77 1.64
N PRO A 40 -7.77 -11.55 1.92
CA PRO A 40 -6.38 -11.19 1.65
C PRO A 40 -5.41 -11.97 2.53
N HIS A 41 -4.28 -12.37 1.96
CA HIS A 41 -3.13 -12.92 2.69
C HIS A 41 -1.86 -12.09 2.47
N HIS A 42 -1.88 -11.14 1.53
CA HIS A 42 -0.79 -10.20 1.31
C HIS A 42 -1.35 -8.82 0.96
N ALA A 43 -0.69 -7.77 1.42
CA ALA A 43 -0.97 -6.39 1.03
C ALA A 43 0.31 -5.67 0.63
N VAL A 44 0.24 -4.81 -0.39
CA VAL A 44 1.30 -3.88 -0.75
C VAL A 44 0.72 -2.48 -0.66
N VAL A 45 1.35 -1.63 0.15
CA VAL A 45 0.98 -0.21 0.28
C VAL A 45 2.04 0.62 -0.40
N GLN A 46 1.61 1.47 -1.34
CA GLN A 46 2.49 2.40 -2.02
C GLN A 46 2.41 3.77 -1.34
N PHE A 47 3.57 4.25 -0.90
CA PHE A 47 3.76 5.61 -0.40
C PHE A 47 4.55 6.42 -1.42
N ALA A 48 4.21 7.70 -1.57
CA ALA A 48 5.00 8.65 -2.35
C ALA A 48 5.21 9.95 -1.59
N ALA A 49 6.37 10.56 -1.82
CA ALA A 49 6.72 11.90 -1.36
C ALA A 49 7.16 12.74 -2.57
N PRO A 50 6.21 13.30 -3.33
CA PRO A 50 6.54 14.16 -4.46
C PRO A 50 7.15 15.47 -3.96
N ASP A 51 8.21 15.94 -4.63
CA ASP A 51 8.88 17.23 -4.36
C ASP A 51 9.25 17.50 -2.88
N GLY A 52 9.58 16.45 -2.11
CA GLY A 52 9.93 16.58 -0.69
C GLY A 52 8.76 16.92 0.24
N ARG A 53 7.52 16.77 -0.23
CA ARG A 53 6.31 16.84 0.59
C ARG A 53 6.23 15.65 1.57
N PRO A 54 5.39 15.73 2.61
CA PRO A 54 5.12 14.59 3.48
C PRO A 54 4.69 13.36 2.68
N TRP A 55 5.05 12.18 3.18
CA TRP A 55 4.66 10.92 2.57
C TRP A 55 3.14 10.76 2.58
N MET A 56 2.59 10.39 1.43
CA MET A 56 1.17 10.08 1.26
C MET A 56 1.02 8.63 0.81
N ALA A 57 0.05 7.93 1.39
CA ALA A 57 -0.36 6.62 0.92
C ALA A 57 -1.23 6.80 -0.33
N GLN A 58 -0.78 6.28 -1.47
CA GLN A 58 -1.47 6.46 -2.75
C GLN A 58 -2.44 5.32 -3.04
N GLN A 59 -1.99 4.09 -2.80
CA GLN A 59 -2.71 2.90 -3.21
C GLN A 59 -2.38 1.73 -2.28
N VAL A 60 -3.37 0.87 -2.08
CA VAL A 60 -3.19 -0.46 -1.47
C VAL A 60 -3.59 -1.51 -2.49
N THR A 61 -2.71 -2.48 -2.72
CA THR A 61 -3.03 -3.71 -3.47
C THR A 61 -3.14 -4.85 -2.48
N LEU A 62 -4.26 -5.58 -2.50
CA LEU A 62 -4.55 -6.71 -1.63
C LEU A 62 -4.67 -7.97 -2.46
N THR A 63 -3.80 -8.93 -2.22
CA THR A 63 -3.81 -10.23 -2.88
C THR A 63 -4.39 -11.28 -1.92
N GLY A 64 -5.33 -12.06 -2.43
CA GLY A 64 -6.12 -12.97 -1.59
C GLY A 64 -6.74 -14.10 -2.37
N ALA A 65 -7.46 -14.96 -1.65
CA ALA A 65 -8.31 -16.00 -2.24
C ALA A 65 -9.77 -15.55 -2.24
N GLY A 66 -10.46 -15.79 -3.35
CA GLY A 66 -11.91 -15.69 -3.47
C GLY A 66 -12.63 -16.88 -2.83
N PRO A 67 -13.97 -16.88 -2.80
CA PRO A 67 -14.77 -17.91 -2.13
C PRO A 67 -14.67 -19.27 -2.81
N ASP A 68 -14.34 -19.29 -4.10
CA ASP A 68 -14.10 -20.47 -4.93
C ASP A 68 -12.64 -20.98 -4.86
N GLY A 69 -11.81 -20.35 -4.01
CA GLY A 69 -10.39 -20.66 -3.88
C GLY A 69 -9.51 -20.08 -4.98
N THR A 70 -10.06 -19.28 -5.91
CA THR A 70 -9.27 -18.62 -6.95
C THR A 70 -8.48 -17.45 -6.36
N SER A 71 -7.24 -17.27 -6.81
CA SER A 71 -6.45 -16.10 -6.41
C SER A 71 -6.97 -14.84 -7.12
N GLY A 72 -7.12 -13.76 -6.37
CA GLY A 72 -7.54 -12.46 -6.86
C GLY A 72 -6.72 -11.33 -6.26
N SER A 73 -6.80 -10.16 -6.90
CA SER A 73 -6.23 -8.92 -6.40
C SER A 73 -7.29 -7.83 -6.39
N LEU A 74 -7.29 -7.03 -5.32
CA LEU A 74 -8.09 -5.83 -5.19
C LEU A 74 -7.14 -4.63 -5.06
N VAL A 75 -7.31 -3.66 -5.95
CA VAL A 75 -6.57 -2.40 -5.92
C VAL A 75 -7.50 -1.32 -5.40
N VAL A 76 -7.05 -0.59 -4.39
CA VAL A 76 -7.79 0.50 -3.76
C VAL A 76 -6.93 1.77 -3.84
N ASP A 77 -7.37 2.73 -4.63
CA ASP A 77 -6.78 4.07 -4.62
C ASP A 77 -7.25 4.80 -3.37
N LEU A 78 -6.28 5.35 -2.63
CA LEU A 78 -6.49 5.98 -1.34
C LEU A 78 -6.65 7.49 -1.44
N LEU A 79 -6.23 8.10 -2.56
CA LEU A 79 -6.33 9.53 -2.78
C LEU A 79 -7.59 9.87 -3.57
N ASN A 80 -8.14 11.05 -3.27
CA ASN A 80 -9.20 11.64 -4.08
C ASN A 80 -8.68 12.00 -5.49
N ASP A 81 -9.59 12.37 -6.40
CA ASP A 81 -9.23 12.65 -7.79
C ASP A 81 -8.34 13.91 -7.96
N ALA A 82 -8.31 14.77 -6.94
CA ALA A 82 -7.43 15.94 -6.88
C ALA A 82 -6.03 15.61 -6.32
N CYS A 83 -5.81 14.38 -5.86
CA CYS A 83 -4.58 13.90 -5.22
C CYS A 83 -4.12 14.75 -4.03
N ASP A 84 -5.03 15.46 -3.36
CA ASP A 84 -4.73 16.38 -2.26
C ASP A 84 -5.25 15.90 -0.89
N GLY A 85 -5.95 14.77 -0.86
CA GLY A 85 -6.50 14.19 0.35
C GLY A 85 -6.98 12.75 0.18
N PRO A 86 -7.43 12.11 1.27
CA PRO A 86 -7.98 10.76 1.21
C PRO A 86 -9.25 10.72 0.36
N ARG A 87 -9.48 9.58 -0.30
CA ARG A 87 -10.75 9.27 -0.95
C ARG A 87 -11.80 8.95 0.09
N ASP A 88 -13.01 9.45 -0.13
CA ASP A 88 -14.17 9.14 0.71
C ASP A 88 -14.62 7.68 0.53
N GLY A 89 -15.25 7.12 1.57
CA GLY A 89 -15.84 5.77 1.51
C GLY A 89 -14.84 4.61 1.57
N ILE A 90 -13.55 4.88 1.79
CA ILE A 90 -12.56 3.84 2.03
C ILE A 90 -12.79 3.22 3.41
N PRO A 91 -12.99 1.89 3.52
CA PRO A 91 -13.25 1.25 4.81
C PRO A 91 -12.09 1.41 5.80
N ASP A 92 -12.39 1.62 7.08
CA ASP A 92 -11.40 1.73 8.17
C ASP A 92 -10.37 0.59 8.20
N ALA A 93 -10.79 -0.61 7.82
CA ALA A 93 -9.89 -1.77 7.76
C ALA A 93 -8.72 -1.57 6.78
N ILE A 94 -8.96 -0.86 5.67
CA ILE A 94 -7.90 -0.51 4.69
C ILE A 94 -6.93 0.49 5.32
N TRP A 95 -7.44 1.52 6.02
CA TRP A 95 -6.59 2.48 6.72
C TRP A 95 -5.73 1.82 7.79
N ARG A 96 -6.23 0.78 8.48
CA ARG A 96 -5.41 -0.02 9.41
C ARG A 96 -4.26 -0.74 8.72
N VAL A 97 -4.48 -1.31 7.53
CA VAL A 97 -3.40 -1.91 6.71
C VAL A 97 -2.35 -0.86 6.35
N VAL A 98 -2.79 0.34 5.95
CA VAL A 98 -1.89 1.48 5.66
C VAL A 98 -1.07 1.87 6.90
N THR A 99 -1.71 1.99 8.07
CA THR A 99 -1.00 2.33 9.33
C THR A 99 0.03 1.27 9.71
N LEU A 100 -0.28 -0.01 9.53
CA LEU A 100 0.67 -1.09 9.78
C LEU A 100 1.88 -1.01 8.82
N ALA A 101 1.62 -0.75 7.55
CA ALA A 101 2.66 -0.59 6.54
C ALA A 101 3.55 0.62 6.83
N ALA A 102 2.94 1.76 7.15
CA ALA A 102 3.65 2.97 7.58
C ALA A 102 4.49 2.73 8.83
N THR A 103 3.97 1.98 9.82
CA THR A 103 4.71 1.64 11.04
C THR A 103 5.92 0.77 10.72
N SER A 104 5.75 -0.24 9.87
CA SER A 104 6.86 -1.08 9.41
C SER A 104 7.91 -0.30 8.61
N ALA A 105 7.48 0.75 7.89
CA ALA A 105 8.36 1.62 7.13
C ALA A 105 8.91 2.81 7.92
N GLY A 106 8.41 3.05 9.14
CA GLY A 106 8.95 4.05 10.05
C GLY A 106 10.43 3.79 10.37
N ASP A 107 10.83 2.52 10.37
CA ASP A 107 12.23 2.10 10.51
C ASP A 107 13.13 2.56 9.34
N VAL A 108 12.55 2.90 8.19
CA VAL A 108 13.27 3.45 7.02
C VAL A 108 13.03 4.95 6.81
N GLY A 109 12.46 5.65 7.79
CA GLY A 109 12.31 7.11 7.77
C GLY A 109 11.03 7.64 7.11
N ILE A 110 10.06 6.77 6.81
CA ILE A 110 8.73 7.20 6.35
C ILE A 110 7.91 7.66 7.56
N THR A 111 7.69 8.97 7.67
CA THR A 111 6.74 9.52 8.65
C THR A 111 5.42 9.77 7.94
N TYR A 112 4.49 8.81 8.04
CA TYR A 112 3.14 8.93 7.51
C TYR A 112 2.19 9.34 8.64
N ALA A 113 1.43 10.42 8.41
CA ALA A 113 0.34 10.82 9.28
C ALA A 113 -0.98 10.35 8.62
N PRO A 114 -1.74 9.44 9.25
CA PRO A 114 -3.05 9.07 8.74
C PRO A 114 -3.97 10.29 8.69
N PRO A 115 -4.87 10.38 7.69
CA PRO A 115 -5.84 11.48 7.60
C PRO A 115 -6.72 11.55 8.85
N ALA A 116 -7.05 12.77 9.28
CA ALA A 116 -7.95 12.99 10.41
C ALA A 116 -9.39 12.55 10.06
N PRO A 117 -10.16 12.02 11.03
CA PRO A 117 -11.56 11.64 10.85
C PRO A 117 -12.50 12.84 10.62
#